data_AF-A0A0Q8PEH6-F1
#
_entry.id   AF-A0A0Q8PEH6-F1
#
_cell.length_a   1.000
_cell.length_b   1.000
_cell.length_c   1.000
_cell.angle_alpha   90.00
_cell.angle_beta   90.00
_cell.angle_gamma   90.00
#
_symmetry.space_group_name_H-M   'P 1'
#
loop_
_entity.id
_entity.type
_entity.pdbx_description
1 polymer ?
#
loop_
_entity_poly.entity_id
_entity_poly.type
_entity_poly.pdbx_seq_one_letter_code
_entity_poly.pdbx_strand_id
1 'polypeptide(L)'
;MNGRRIQGFLLTGGAQSVLRGTCNRTRSPREGSILVAPSLEAGLYEAIVAASAVVCGSGGLTGHMQSLCRGRGIPVLRVDQADLADLVGEVTLHLESQSIVIGSDSGGVALGPDGGSPSVEDLGSACAVIADLQDIRTVNSCGPNAKRVESFFIREEFLCLAAGLRPLDALDGGPADIAAYGRAVADRLCTFTEALLPDQRLVLRLLDLRSDHAAGVTELAPVAVEPNPELGLHGARWLLGSAAYRDALHAMLGSLRERLGTDAGRVHLSVPFLNDAEEFAQLRAHLELPAGVALSAFIETPAAVHATPAICAAGAAELFVGVKDLVQFYLAADRSNHLVAESYQTRHPAVLDGVRRVVESARAAGTPVRVFALGADLAHYLDHLPTPDGFMMCTAELRQVLLRSDPDRSDRSDRTERAA
;
A
#
# COMPACT_ATOMS: atom_id res chain seq x y z
N MET A 1 40.24 9.01 9.14
CA MET A 1 39.79 9.34 7.78
C MET A 1 38.35 9.78 7.91
N ASN A 2 38.03 11.04 7.61
CA ASN A 2 36.67 11.55 7.72
C ASN A 2 35.79 10.82 6.71
N GLY A 3 34.75 10.13 7.18
CA GLY A 3 33.78 9.49 6.28
C GLY A 3 33.13 10.53 5.38
N ARG A 4 32.96 10.22 4.09
CA ARG A 4 32.23 11.08 3.15
C ARG A 4 30.75 10.98 3.48
N ARG A 5 30.10 12.13 3.66
CA ARG A 5 28.67 12.23 3.93
C ARG A 5 27.93 12.58 2.65
N ILE A 6 26.93 11.78 2.30
CA ILE A 6 26.00 12.00 1.18
C ILE A 6 24.67 12.43 1.78
N GLN A 7 24.12 13.53 1.28
CA GLN A 7 22.79 13.97 1.66
C GLN A 7 21.75 13.17 0.88
N GLY A 8 20.67 12.78 1.54
CA GLY A 8 19.55 12.11 0.93
C GLY A 8 18.22 12.75 1.31
N PHE A 9 17.17 12.13 0.80
CA PHE A 9 15.77 12.46 1.05
C PHE A 9 15.06 11.19 1.51
N LEU A 10 14.51 11.19 2.71
CA LEU A 10 13.87 10.01 3.30
C LEU A 10 12.51 9.77 2.64
N LEU A 11 12.37 8.65 1.92
CA LEU A 11 11.13 8.24 1.27
C LEU A 11 10.26 7.36 2.18
N THR A 12 10.89 6.48 2.96
CA THR A 12 10.23 5.63 3.95
C THR A 12 11.06 5.60 5.23
N GLY A 13 10.41 5.73 6.38
CA GLY A 13 11.05 5.60 7.69
C GLY A 13 11.24 4.14 8.10
N GLY A 14 12.02 3.93 9.16
CA GLY A 14 12.23 2.63 9.81
C GLY A 14 12.16 2.76 11.33
N ALA A 15 12.19 1.63 12.03
CA ALA A 15 12.15 1.62 13.50
C ALA A 15 13.46 2.11 14.16
N GLN A 16 14.58 2.00 13.44
CA GLN A 16 15.90 2.44 13.91
C GLN A 16 16.26 3.77 13.26
N SER A 17 16.79 4.72 14.04
CA SER A 17 17.26 6.01 13.54
C SER A 17 18.60 5.93 12.80
N VAL A 18 19.40 4.90 13.11
CA VAL A 18 20.69 4.63 12.49
C VAL A 18 20.78 3.17 12.07
N LEU A 19 21.18 2.93 10.83
CA LEU A 19 21.36 1.60 10.25
C LEU A 19 22.75 1.48 9.65
N ARG A 20 23.41 0.34 9.87
CA ARG A 20 24.70 0.04 9.27
C ARG A 20 24.62 -1.26 8.50
N GLY A 21 25.20 -1.28 7.30
CA GLY A 21 25.33 -2.51 6.53
C GLY A 21 26.17 -2.35 5.29
N THR A 22 26.47 -3.48 4.66
CA THR A 22 27.22 -3.53 3.40
C THR A 22 26.29 -3.21 2.23
N CYS A 23 26.73 -2.35 1.32
CA CYS A 23 26.04 -2.07 0.07
C CYS A 23 25.92 -3.33 -0.80
N ASN A 24 24.68 -3.68 -1.15
CA ASN A 24 24.34 -4.71 -2.12
C ASN A 24 23.86 -4.04 -3.41
N ARG A 25 24.59 -4.28 -4.51
CA ARG A 25 24.23 -3.81 -5.86
C ARG A 25 23.83 -4.95 -6.79
N THR A 26 23.83 -6.18 -6.29
CA THR A 26 23.80 -7.38 -7.13
C THR A 26 22.41 -7.80 -7.61
N ARG A 27 21.37 -6.99 -7.34
CA ARG A 27 19.93 -7.29 -7.57
C ARG A 27 19.42 -8.59 -6.93
N SER A 28 20.31 -9.45 -6.45
CA SER A 28 20.03 -10.68 -5.71
C SER A 28 19.81 -10.39 -4.22
N PRO A 29 18.97 -11.20 -3.54
CA PRO A 29 18.75 -11.08 -2.11
C PRO A 29 20.03 -11.31 -1.30
N ARG A 30 20.29 -10.40 -0.36
CA ARG A 30 21.36 -10.52 0.64
C ARG A 30 20.85 -10.00 1.98
N GLU A 31 20.70 -10.91 2.94
CA GLU A 31 20.15 -10.57 4.25
C GLU A 31 20.96 -9.49 4.97
N GLY A 32 20.25 -8.52 5.55
CA GLY A 32 20.84 -7.45 6.36
C GLY A 32 21.64 -6.40 5.58
N SER A 33 21.71 -6.53 4.25
CA SER A 33 22.45 -5.58 3.39
C SER A 33 21.69 -4.28 3.14
N ILE A 34 22.43 -3.25 2.69
CA ILE A 34 21.84 -2.00 2.19
C ILE A 34 21.70 -2.13 0.68
N LEU A 35 20.48 -2.32 0.17
CA LEU A 35 20.26 -2.42 -1.28
C LEU A 35 20.48 -1.04 -1.92
N VAL A 36 21.34 -0.96 -2.94
CA VAL A 36 21.59 0.28 -3.70
C VAL A 36 21.18 0.08 -5.15
N ALA A 37 20.23 0.88 -5.64
CA ALA A 37 19.67 0.75 -6.98
C ALA A 37 19.33 2.12 -7.62
N PRO A 38 19.43 2.29 -8.96
CA PRO A 38 18.99 3.52 -9.63
C PRO A 38 17.51 3.86 -9.38
N SER A 39 16.64 2.84 -9.47
CA SER A 39 15.20 2.93 -9.24
C SER A 39 14.73 1.66 -8.52
N LEU A 40 13.57 1.74 -7.86
CA LEU A 40 12.93 0.59 -7.23
C LEU A 40 11.84 0.05 -8.16
N GLU A 41 12.13 -1.10 -8.74
CA GLU A 41 11.31 -1.79 -9.74
C GLU A 41 10.90 -3.18 -9.23
N ALA A 42 9.84 -3.76 -9.81
CA ALA A 42 9.24 -5.01 -9.34
C ALA A 42 10.23 -6.18 -9.34
N GLY A 43 11.14 -6.23 -10.31
CA GLY A 43 12.21 -7.24 -10.40
C GLY A 43 13.23 -7.21 -9.26
N LEU A 44 13.17 -6.24 -8.35
CA LEU A 44 13.99 -6.16 -7.14
C LEU A 44 13.29 -6.68 -5.88
N TYR A 45 12.08 -7.27 -5.99
CA TYR A 45 11.28 -7.69 -4.85
C TYR A 45 12.07 -8.50 -3.81
N GLU A 46 12.66 -9.63 -4.21
CA GLU A 46 13.43 -10.49 -3.30
C GLU A 46 14.59 -9.74 -2.63
N ALA A 47 15.29 -8.90 -3.39
CA ALA A 47 16.40 -8.11 -2.86
C ALA A 47 15.95 -7.03 -1.88
N ILE A 48 14.81 -6.39 -2.12
CA ILE A 48 14.23 -5.41 -1.20
C ILE A 48 13.85 -6.10 0.09
N VAL A 49 13.15 -7.23 0.03
CA VAL A 49 12.66 -7.94 1.22
C VAL A 49 13.79 -8.46 2.11
N ALA A 50 14.93 -8.85 1.52
CA ALA A 50 16.10 -9.29 2.27
C ALA A 50 16.93 -8.13 2.87
N ALA A 51 16.74 -6.90 2.39
CA ALA A 51 17.57 -5.75 2.79
C ALA A 51 17.16 -5.18 4.16
N SER A 52 18.14 -4.64 4.90
CA SER A 52 17.90 -3.87 6.12
C SER A 52 17.51 -2.43 5.83
N ALA A 53 17.94 -1.89 4.69
CA ALA A 53 17.53 -0.59 4.15
C ALA A 53 17.77 -0.52 2.64
N VAL A 54 17.21 0.49 2.00
CA VAL A 54 17.33 0.72 0.56
C VAL A 54 17.83 2.15 0.31
N VAL A 55 18.72 2.30 -0.67
CA VAL A 55 19.15 3.60 -1.19
C VAL A 55 18.89 3.63 -2.68
N CYS A 56 18.17 4.64 -3.16
CA CYS A 56 17.82 4.77 -4.57
C CYS A 56 18.13 6.15 -5.17
N GLY A 57 18.27 6.22 -6.49
CA GLY A 57 18.53 7.48 -7.20
C GLY A 57 17.25 8.20 -7.66
N SER A 58 16.14 7.47 -7.68
CA SER A 58 14.85 7.94 -8.18
C SER A 58 13.69 7.32 -7.41
N GLY A 59 12.48 7.84 -7.65
CA GLY A 59 11.27 7.48 -6.92
C GLY A 59 10.85 8.54 -5.90
N GLY A 60 9.61 8.43 -5.43
CA GLY A 60 9.02 9.37 -4.47
C GLY A 60 8.27 8.67 -3.35
N LEU A 61 7.71 9.49 -2.46
CA LEU A 61 7.14 9.07 -1.17
C LEU A 61 6.14 7.92 -1.33
N THR A 62 5.29 7.96 -2.33
CA THR A 62 4.13 7.08 -2.45
C THR A 62 4.26 6.01 -3.54
N GLY A 63 5.46 5.82 -4.13
CA GLY A 63 5.66 4.84 -5.19
C GLY A 63 5.35 3.39 -4.77
N HIS A 64 5.12 2.51 -5.74
CA HIS A 64 4.65 1.14 -5.49
C HIS A 64 5.64 0.34 -4.64
N MET A 65 6.92 0.33 -5.02
CA MET A 65 7.97 -0.36 -4.28
C MET A 65 8.32 0.34 -2.96
N GLN A 66 8.20 1.67 -2.88
CA GLN A 66 8.32 2.41 -1.62
C GLN A 66 7.18 2.04 -0.67
N SER A 67 5.98 1.74 -1.18
CA SER A 67 4.86 1.27 -0.38
C SER A 67 5.12 -0.13 0.19
N LEU A 68 5.77 -1.02 -0.57
CA LEU A 68 6.26 -2.31 -0.07
C LEU A 68 7.28 -2.10 1.07
N CYS A 69 8.30 -1.26 0.84
CA CYS A 69 9.34 -0.97 1.83
C CYS A 69 8.72 -0.43 3.12
N ARG A 70 7.80 0.56 3.01
CA ARG A 70 7.04 1.11 4.15
C ARG A 70 6.22 0.05 4.86
N GLY A 71 5.50 -0.81 4.13
CA GLY A 71 4.74 -1.91 4.71
C GLY A 71 5.60 -2.83 5.58
N ARG A 72 6.83 -3.11 5.12
CA ARG A 72 7.81 -3.96 5.80
C ARG A 72 8.67 -3.22 6.84
N GLY A 73 8.52 -1.90 6.99
CA GLY A 73 9.36 -1.08 7.86
C GLY A 73 10.81 -0.95 7.39
N ILE A 74 11.06 -1.19 6.11
CA ILE A 74 12.37 -1.04 5.46
C ILE A 74 12.52 0.43 5.05
N PRO A 75 13.52 1.16 5.60
CA PRO A 75 13.72 2.55 5.25
C PRO A 75 14.36 2.70 3.88
N VAL A 76 13.97 3.77 3.19
CA VAL A 76 14.41 4.10 1.83
C VAL A 76 14.91 5.54 1.84
N LEU A 77 16.19 5.74 1.50
CA LEU A 77 16.74 7.07 1.20
C LEU A 77 16.90 7.23 -0.31
N ARG A 78 16.39 8.34 -0.85
CA ARG A 78 16.77 8.79 -2.19
C ARG A 78 18.01 9.67 -2.11
N VAL A 79 19.01 9.43 -2.95
CA VAL A 79 20.19 10.29 -3.13
C VAL A 79 20.29 10.75 -4.57
N ASP A 80 21.16 11.70 -4.86
CA ASP A 80 21.44 12.06 -6.25
C ASP A 80 22.01 10.88 -7.03
N GLN A 81 21.61 10.74 -8.29
CA GLN A 81 22.03 9.63 -9.15
C GLN A 81 23.56 9.55 -9.28
N ALA A 82 24.26 10.69 -9.22
CA ALA A 82 25.71 10.76 -9.25
C ALA A 82 26.36 10.14 -7.99
N ASP A 83 25.75 10.31 -6.82
CA ASP A 83 26.28 9.80 -5.54
C ASP A 83 26.03 8.29 -5.36
N LEU A 84 25.10 7.69 -6.10
CA LEU A 84 24.87 6.24 -6.05
C LEU A 84 26.13 5.44 -6.39
N ALA A 85 27.01 5.96 -7.25
CA ALA A 85 28.23 5.26 -7.65
C ALA A 85 29.21 5.09 -6.48
N ASP A 86 29.16 6.02 -5.51
CA ASP A 86 30.07 6.07 -4.37
C ASP A 86 29.61 5.18 -3.20
N LEU A 87 28.37 4.68 -3.24
CA LEU A 87 27.82 3.77 -2.25
C LEU A 87 28.29 2.33 -2.49
N VAL A 88 29.50 2.06 -2.01
CA VAL A 88 30.18 0.77 -2.05
C VAL A 88 30.75 0.40 -0.66
N GLY A 89 30.79 -0.90 -0.35
CA GLY A 89 31.31 -1.37 0.93
C GLY A 89 30.36 -1.08 2.10
N GLU A 90 30.92 -0.79 3.27
CA GLU A 90 30.16 -0.51 4.50
C GLU A 90 29.69 0.94 4.53
N VAL A 91 28.39 1.15 4.79
CA VAL A 91 27.78 2.47 4.96
C VAL A 91 26.93 2.54 6.22
N THR A 92 26.78 3.76 6.74
CA THR A 92 25.88 4.06 7.86
C THR A 92 24.82 5.06 7.41
N LEU A 93 23.55 4.71 7.53
CA LEU A 93 22.40 5.54 7.20
C LEU A 93 21.90 6.20 8.48
N HIS A 94 21.79 7.53 8.46
CA HIS A 94 21.17 8.32 9.51
C HIS A 94 19.83 8.83 8.98
N LEU A 95 18.73 8.22 9.41
CA LEU A 95 17.40 8.50 8.85
C LEU A 95 16.90 9.89 9.26
N GLU A 96 17.18 10.32 10.49
CA GLU A 96 16.73 11.62 11.02
C GLU A 96 17.38 12.80 10.30
N SER A 97 18.71 12.76 10.13
CA SER A 97 19.43 13.78 9.37
C SER A 97 19.40 13.54 7.85
N GLN A 98 18.70 12.48 7.41
CA GLN A 98 18.57 12.06 6.02
C GLN A 98 19.91 11.99 5.28
N SER A 99 20.89 11.29 5.85
CA SER A 99 22.25 11.27 5.29
C SER A 99 22.91 9.92 5.41
N ILE A 100 23.87 9.66 4.54
CA ILE A 100 24.64 8.41 4.47
C ILE A 100 26.12 8.70 4.68
N VAL A 101 26.77 7.98 5.57
CA VAL A 101 28.22 8.08 5.83
C VAL A 101 28.92 6.84 5.26
N ILE A 102 29.90 7.07 4.38
CA ILE A 102 30.78 6.02 3.85
C ILE A 102 32.04 5.96 4.72
N GLY A 103 32.26 4.83 5.42
CA GLY A 103 33.41 4.63 6.31
C GLY A 103 33.08 4.62 7.81
N SER A 104 34.10 4.82 8.66
CA SER A 104 33.95 4.79 10.14
C SER A 104 33.31 6.08 10.65
N ASP A 105 32.16 5.94 11.30
CA ASP A 105 31.37 7.05 11.82
C ASP A 105 31.88 7.51 13.20
N SER A 106 31.90 8.83 13.40
CA SER A 106 32.18 9.48 14.69
C SER A 106 31.32 10.72 14.83
N GLY A 107 30.13 10.56 15.42
CA GLY A 107 29.34 11.68 15.93
C GLY A 107 27.84 11.55 15.65
N GLY A 108 27.11 11.01 16.62
CA GLY A 108 25.65 11.14 16.67
C GLY A 108 25.24 12.53 17.12
N VAL A 109 24.28 13.14 16.42
CA VAL A 109 23.56 14.33 16.86
C VAL A 109 22.13 13.88 17.17
N ALA A 110 21.65 14.19 18.37
CA ALA A 110 20.30 13.92 18.84
C ALA A 110 19.57 15.24 19.12
N LEU A 111 18.41 15.42 18.49
CA LEU A 111 17.32 16.36 18.80
C LEU A 111 16.10 15.80 18.05
N GLY A 112 14.84 15.71 18.50
CA GLY A 112 14.05 15.99 19.69
C GLY A 112 12.60 15.59 19.28
N PRO A 113 11.68 15.23 20.20
CA PRO A 113 10.41 14.58 19.83
C PRO A 113 9.43 15.59 19.22
N ASP A 114 8.93 15.30 18.02
CA ASP A 114 7.88 16.07 17.36
C ASP A 114 6.49 15.64 17.84
N GLY A 115 5.69 16.64 18.24
CA GLY A 115 4.22 16.76 18.19
C GLY A 115 3.33 15.61 18.66
N GLY A 116 2.23 15.95 19.37
CA GLY A 116 1.19 15.03 19.84
C GLY A 116 0.84 13.96 18.79
N SER A 117 1.19 12.72 19.12
CA SER A 117 1.14 11.59 18.21
C SER A 117 -0.25 10.93 18.25
N PRO A 118 -0.88 10.60 17.11
CA PRO A 118 -2.20 9.98 17.09
C PRO A 118 -2.25 8.71 17.93
N SER A 119 -3.34 8.54 18.69
CA SER A 119 -3.59 7.35 19.49
C SER A 119 -4.37 6.30 18.68
N VAL A 120 -4.44 5.08 19.19
CA VAL A 120 -5.22 4.00 18.56
C VAL A 120 -6.74 4.26 18.61
N GLU A 121 -7.19 5.14 19.50
CA GLU A 121 -8.61 5.47 19.67
C GLU A 121 -9.12 6.36 18.55
N ASP A 122 -8.24 7.18 17.97
CA ASP A 122 -8.56 8.16 16.92
C ASP A 122 -8.76 7.52 15.54
N LEU A 123 -8.33 6.26 15.35
CA LEU A 123 -8.34 5.58 14.06
C LEU A 123 -9.73 5.10 13.59
N GLY A 124 -10.72 5.05 14.47
CA GLY A 124 -11.97 4.31 14.21
C GLY A 124 -11.67 2.82 13.94
N SER A 125 -12.22 2.28 12.84
CA SER A 125 -11.81 0.95 12.35
C SER A 125 -10.56 1.05 11.47
N ALA A 126 -9.59 0.16 11.65
CA ALA A 126 -8.36 0.18 10.87
C ALA A 126 -8.39 -0.86 9.73
N CYS A 127 -7.78 -0.49 8.61
CA CYS A 127 -7.47 -1.39 7.50
C CYS A 127 -5.95 -1.47 7.31
N ALA A 128 -5.37 -2.66 7.42
CA ALA A 128 -3.94 -2.87 7.23
C ALA A 128 -3.63 -3.13 5.76
N VAL A 129 -2.80 -2.30 5.13
CA VAL A 129 -2.26 -2.55 3.79
C VAL A 129 -1.09 -3.51 3.89
N ILE A 130 -1.29 -4.71 3.35
CA ILE A 130 -0.34 -5.81 3.42
C ILE A 130 0.24 -6.13 2.04
N ALA A 131 1.42 -6.76 2.06
CA ALA A 131 2.04 -7.34 0.89
C ALA A 131 2.26 -8.86 1.04
N ASP A 132 2.24 -9.38 2.28
CA ASP A 132 2.42 -10.80 2.56
C ASP A 132 1.69 -11.27 3.84
N LEU A 133 1.59 -12.60 4.01
CA LEU A 133 1.03 -13.25 5.18
C LEU A 133 1.66 -12.79 6.50
N GLN A 134 2.97 -12.53 6.50
CA GLN A 134 3.67 -12.10 7.71
C GLN A 134 3.14 -10.76 8.23
N ASP A 135 2.59 -9.91 7.36
CA ASP A 135 1.99 -8.64 7.76
C ASP A 135 0.72 -8.87 8.60
N ILE A 136 -0.13 -9.83 8.24
CA ILE A 136 -1.32 -10.23 9.01
C ILE A 136 -0.90 -10.70 10.40
N ARG A 137 0.08 -11.61 10.46
CA ARG A 137 0.60 -12.15 11.73
C ARG A 137 1.18 -11.04 12.62
N THR A 138 1.89 -10.10 12.00
CA THR A 138 2.48 -8.95 12.70
C THR A 138 1.40 -8.08 13.34
N VAL A 139 0.35 -7.73 12.60
CA VAL A 139 -0.80 -6.98 13.14
C VAL A 139 -1.51 -7.78 14.24
N ASN A 140 -1.79 -9.05 14.01
CA ASN A 140 -2.50 -9.90 14.96
C ASN A 140 -1.71 -10.17 16.24
N SER A 141 -0.40 -9.93 16.23
CA SER A 141 0.46 -9.97 17.43
C SER A 141 0.41 -8.69 18.29
N CYS A 142 -0.29 -7.63 17.86
CA CYS A 142 -0.35 -6.33 18.57
C CYS A 142 -1.32 -6.32 19.77
N GLY A 143 -1.52 -7.47 20.44
CA GLY A 143 -2.34 -7.59 21.63
C GLY A 143 -3.82 -7.23 21.41
N PRO A 144 -4.52 -6.68 22.43
CA PRO A 144 -5.95 -6.37 22.34
C PRO A 144 -6.31 -5.40 21.21
N ASN A 145 -5.39 -4.49 20.85
CA ASN A 145 -5.59 -3.50 19.80
C ASN A 145 -5.68 -4.11 18.40
N ALA A 146 -5.21 -5.35 18.19
CA ALA A 146 -5.36 -6.06 16.92
C ALA A 146 -6.83 -6.19 16.47
N LYS A 147 -7.78 -6.23 17.42
CA LYS A 147 -9.23 -6.29 17.14
C LYS A 147 -9.78 -5.02 16.48
N ARG A 148 -9.06 -3.90 16.54
CA ARG A 148 -9.43 -2.67 15.83
C ARG A 148 -9.12 -2.74 14.33
N VAL A 149 -8.27 -3.68 13.91
CA VAL A 149 -8.04 -3.95 12.49
C VAL A 149 -9.10 -4.92 12.00
N GLU A 150 -10.12 -4.38 11.33
CA GLU A 150 -11.26 -5.16 10.82
C GLU A 150 -10.98 -5.74 9.43
N SER A 151 -10.07 -5.12 8.67
CA SER A 151 -9.76 -5.56 7.32
C SER A 151 -8.28 -5.52 7.01
N PHE A 152 -7.84 -6.48 6.20
CA PHE A 152 -6.54 -6.50 5.57
C PHE A 152 -6.72 -6.28 4.09
N PHE A 153 -5.95 -5.36 3.53
CA PHE A 153 -6.04 -5.00 2.13
C PHE A 153 -4.78 -5.47 1.41
N ILE A 154 -4.96 -6.26 0.37
CA ILE A 154 -3.88 -6.72 -0.50
C ILE A 154 -4.18 -6.40 -1.95
N ARG A 155 -3.14 -6.04 -2.70
CA ARG A 155 -3.21 -5.89 -4.15
C ARG A 155 -2.85 -7.20 -4.83
N GLU A 156 -3.61 -7.55 -5.85
CA GLU A 156 -3.37 -8.77 -6.63
C GLU A 156 -1.94 -8.84 -7.19
N GLU A 157 -1.36 -7.71 -7.63
CA GLU A 157 0.01 -7.72 -8.18
C GLU A 157 1.05 -8.27 -7.19
N PHE A 158 0.87 -8.03 -5.88
CA PHE A 158 1.76 -8.59 -4.86
C PHE A 158 1.53 -10.08 -4.61
N LEU A 159 0.29 -10.55 -4.77
CA LEU A 159 -0.01 -11.98 -4.74
C LEU A 159 0.65 -12.67 -5.93
N CYS A 160 0.62 -12.06 -7.11
CA CYS A 160 1.25 -12.58 -8.31
C CYS A 160 2.78 -12.60 -8.18
N LEU A 161 3.37 -11.46 -7.81
CA LEU A 161 4.81 -11.29 -7.71
C LEU A 161 5.44 -12.31 -6.74
N ALA A 162 4.89 -12.44 -5.54
CA ALA A 162 5.44 -13.38 -4.55
C ALA A 162 5.06 -14.86 -4.82
N ALA A 163 4.23 -15.15 -5.82
CA ALA A 163 4.04 -16.51 -6.35
C ALA A 163 4.80 -16.74 -7.67
N GLY A 164 5.57 -15.75 -8.16
CA GLY A 164 6.21 -15.83 -9.47
C GLY A 164 5.22 -15.91 -10.64
N LEU A 165 3.97 -15.50 -10.43
CA LEU A 165 2.95 -15.46 -11.48
C LEU A 165 3.17 -14.25 -12.39
N ARG A 166 2.89 -14.45 -13.67
CA ARG A 166 2.93 -13.42 -14.70
C ARG A 166 1.52 -13.26 -15.24
N PRO A 167 0.75 -12.27 -14.74
CA PRO A 167 -0.69 -12.19 -14.99
C PRO A 167 -1.00 -12.17 -16.48
N LEU A 168 -0.34 -11.31 -17.26
CA LEU A 168 -0.64 -11.20 -18.69
C LEU A 168 -0.25 -12.45 -19.48
N ASP A 169 0.87 -13.10 -19.16
CA ASP A 169 1.26 -14.36 -19.82
C ASP A 169 0.25 -15.47 -19.55
N ALA A 170 -0.22 -15.59 -18.30
CA ALA A 170 -1.20 -16.60 -17.94
C ALA A 170 -2.57 -16.35 -18.56
N LEU A 171 -2.94 -15.07 -18.76
CA LEU A 171 -4.22 -14.66 -19.31
C LEU A 171 -4.26 -14.62 -20.85
N ASP A 172 -3.10 -14.55 -21.51
CA ASP A 172 -2.95 -14.76 -22.96
C ASP A 172 -2.88 -16.26 -23.34
N GLY A 173 -2.70 -17.13 -22.33
CA GLY A 173 -2.68 -18.58 -22.47
C GLY A 173 -4.05 -19.23 -22.72
N GLY A 174 -4.09 -20.56 -22.64
CA GLY A 174 -5.33 -21.31 -22.81
C GLY A 174 -6.22 -21.30 -21.55
N PRO A 175 -7.45 -21.83 -21.63
CA PRO A 175 -8.34 -21.94 -20.46
C PRO A 175 -7.73 -22.65 -19.24
N ALA A 176 -6.80 -23.58 -19.47
CA ALA A 176 -6.06 -24.25 -18.40
C ALA A 176 -5.12 -23.30 -17.64
N ASP A 177 -4.42 -22.42 -18.35
CA ASP A 177 -3.48 -21.44 -17.78
C ASP A 177 -4.23 -20.36 -17.00
N ILE A 178 -5.32 -19.85 -17.59
CA ILE A 178 -6.25 -18.89 -16.95
C ILE A 178 -6.79 -19.47 -15.64
N ALA A 179 -7.27 -20.71 -15.66
CA ALA A 179 -7.79 -21.35 -14.46
C ALA A 179 -6.69 -21.67 -13.43
N ALA A 180 -5.48 -21.99 -13.88
CA ALA A 180 -4.33 -22.21 -13.00
C ALA A 180 -3.90 -20.92 -12.31
N TYR A 181 -3.90 -19.79 -13.01
CA TYR A 181 -3.69 -18.47 -12.43
C TYR A 181 -4.71 -18.18 -11.32
N GLY A 182 -6.00 -18.32 -11.61
CA GLY A 182 -7.06 -18.08 -10.63
C GLY A 182 -6.92 -18.96 -9.38
N ARG A 183 -6.61 -20.25 -9.54
CA ARG A 183 -6.34 -21.17 -8.42
C ARG A 183 -5.10 -20.78 -7.62
N ALA A 184 -4.02 -20.38 -8.27
CA ALA A 184 -2.80 -19.97 -7.59
C ALA A 184 -3.02 -18.71 -6.73
N VAL A 185 -3.80 -17.74 -7.21
CA VAL A 185 -4.20 -16.57 -6.41
C VAL A 185 -5.10 -17.00 -5.25
N ALA A 186 -6.10 -17.86 -5.50
CA ALA A 186 -6.98 -18.39 -4.45
C ALA A 186 -6.20 -19.12 -3.35
N ASP A 187 -5.15 -19.86 -3.69
CA ASP A 187 -4.37 -20.61 -2.71
C ASP A 187 -3.69 -19.71 -1.68
N ARG A 188 -3.20 -18.55 -2.13
CA ARG A 188 -2.63 -17.54 -1.23
C ARG A 188 -3.72 -16.87 -0.39
N LEU A 189 -4.84 -16.50 -1.01
CA LEU A 189 -5.98 -15.90 -0.30
C LEU A 189 -6.53 -16.83 0.80
N CYS A 190 -6.58 -18.14 0.55
CA CYS A 190 -6.95 -19.13 1.57
C CYS A 190 -6.01 -19.07 2.76
N THR A 191 -4.69 -19.12 2.51
CA THR A 191 -3.67 -19.04 3.56
C THR A 191 -3.78 -17.75 4.37
N PHE A 192 -4.12 -16.63 3.71
CA PHE A 192 -4.29 -15.33 4.37
C PHE A 192 -5.56 -15.32 5.22
N THR A 193 -6.67 -15.86 4.69
CA THR A 193 -7.96 -15.94 5.37
C THR A 193 -7.89 -16.82 6.63
N GLU A 194 -7.14 -17.92 6.57
CA GLU A 194 -6.87 -18.80 7.72
C GLU A 194 -6.10 -18.10 8.86
N ALA A 195 -5.31 -17.05 8.55
CA ALA A 195 -4.56 -16.29 9.54
C ALA A 195 -5.35 -15.14 10.19
N LEU A 196 -6.57 -14.88 9.73
CA LEU A 196 -7.43 -13.81 10.23
C LEU A 196 -8.10 -14.20 11.55
N LEU A 197 -8.22 -13.23 12.47
CA LEU A 197 -9.09 -13.33 13.66
C LEU A 197 -10.57 -13.32 13.24
N PRO A 198 -11.53 -13.84 14.06
CA PRO A 198 -12.91 -14.07 13.65
C PRO A 198 -13.63 -12.90 12.94
N ASP A 199 -13.51 -11.68 13.46
CA ASP A 199 -14.22 -10.49 12.93
C ASP A 199 -13.44 -9.76 11.81
N GLN A 200 -12.32 -10.33 11.37
CA GLN A 200 -11.48 -9.74 10.33
C GLN A 200 -11.88 -10.24 8.95
N ARG A 201 -11.67 -9.41 7.93
CA ARG A 201 -11.85 -9.75 6.52
C ARG A 201 -10.60 -9.44 5.69
N LEU A 202 -10.51 -10.06 4.53
CA LEU A 202 -9.51 -9.75 3.52
C LEU A 202 -10.18 -9.00 2.37
N VAL A 203 -9.56 -7.91 1.91
CA VAL A 203 -10.00 -7.13 0.76
C VAL A 203 -8.93 -7.26 -0.32
N LEU A 204 -9.27 -7.93 -1.41
CA LEU A 204 -8.43 -8.04 -2.60
C LEU A 204 -8.76 -6.88 -3.54
N ARG A 205 -7.79 -5.99 -3.79
CA ARG A 205 -7.84 -5.11 -4.96
C ARG A 205 -7.59 -5.97 -6.19
N LEU A 206 -8.54 -5.97 -7.12
CA LEU A 206 -8.40 -6.62 -8.42
C LEU A 206 -7.17 -6.06 -9.17
N LEU A 207 -6.69 -6.83 -10.13
CA LEU A 207 -5.48 -6.52 -10.89
C LEU A 207 -5.51 -5.10 -11.49
N ASP A 208 -4.49 -4.33 -11.16
CA ASP A 208 -4.19 -3.02 -11.69
C ASP A 208 -2.70 -2.95 -12.03
N LEU A 209 -2.42 -3.43 -13.23
CA LEU A 209 -1.09 -3.55 -13.79
C LEU A 209 -0.93 -2.56 -14.95
N ARG A 210 -0.24 -1.45 -14.68
CA ARG A 210 0.13 -0.46 -15.70
C ARG A 210 1.15 -1.03 -16.69
N SER A 211 1.19 -0.47 -17.90
CA SER A 211 2.08 -0.92 -18.98
C SER A 211 3.57 -0.91 -18.62
N ASP A 212 4.05 0.09 -17.86
CA ASP A 212 5.43 0.15 -17.36
C ASP A 212 5.76 -1.00 -16.42
N HIS A 213 4.84 -1.34 -15.52
CA HIS A 213 5.02 -2.46 -14.59
C HIS A 213 4.87 -3.80 -15.33
N ALA A 214 3.85 -3.93 -16.19
CA ALA A 214 3.61 -5.11 -17.02
C ALA A 214 4.86 -5.48 -17.83
N ALA A 215 5.49 -4.50 -18.48
CA ALA A 215 6.68 -4.72 -19.30
C ALA A 215 7.86 -5.32 -18.50
N GLY A 216 7.91 -5.10 -17.17
CA GLY A 216 8.94 -5.65 -16.31
C GLY A 216 8.67 -7.06 -15.76
N VAL A 217 7.44 -7.57 -15.90
CA VAL A 217 7.02 -8.86 -15.30
C VAL A 217 6.41 -9.84 -16.31
N THR A 218 6.13 -9.40 -17.53
CA THR A 218 5.55 -10.19 -18.63
C THR A 218 6.63 -10.60 -19.63
N GLU A 219 6.63 -11.84 -20.11
CA GLU A 219 7.62 -12.34 -21.08
C GLU A 219 7.04 -12.75 -22.44
N LEU A 220 5.80 -13.24 -22.47
CA LEU A 220 5.18 -13.86 -23.65
C LEU A 220 4.09 -12.96 -24.24
N ALA A 221 3.20 -12.45 -23.40
CA ALA A 221 2.07 -11.64 -23.83
C ALA A 221 2.52 -10.26 -24.32
N PRO A 222 1.85 -9.68 -25.32
CA PRO A 222 2.16 -8.34 -25.79
C PRO A 222 1.82 -7.29 -24.71
N VAL A 223 2.78 -6.42 -24.40
CA VAL A 223 2.57 -5.25 -23.55
C VAL A 223 2.65 -3.99 -24.40
N ALA A 224 1.58 -3.19 -24.38
CA ALA A 224 1.58 -1.90 -25.06
C ALA A 224 2.57 -0.95 -24.39
N VAL A 225 3.33 -0.19 -25.19
CA VAL A 225 4.15 0.91 -24.68
C VAL A 225 3.31 2.17 -24.71
N GLU A 226 2.88 2.63 -23.53
CA GLU A 226 2.07 3.83 -23.41
C GLU A 226 2.96 5.04 -23.05
N PRO A 227 2.72 6.22 -23.64
CA PRO A 227 3.49 7.41 -23.31
C PRO A 227 3.28 7.87 -21.86
N ASN A 228 2.10 7.59 -21.28
CA ASN A 228 1.75 7.91 -19.90
C ASN A 228 1.06 6.69 -19.24
N PRO A 229 1.82 5.72 -18.71
CA PRO A 229 1.27 4.51 -18.10
C PRO A 229 0.29 4.77 -16.94
N GLU A 230 0.51 5.85 -16.17
CA GLU A 230 -0.38 6.29 -15.07
C GLU A 230 -1.76 6.78 -15.53
N LEU A 231 -1.94 7.05 -16.83
CA LEU A 231 -3.22 7.45 -17.45
C LEU A 231 -3.65 6.44 -18.53
N GLY A 232 -3.08 5.24 -18.50
CA GLY A 232 -3.19 4.25 -19.56
C GLY A 232 -4.33 3.25 -19.41
N LEU A 233 -4.18 2.11 -20.10
CA LEU A 233 -5.06 0.96 -20.06
C LEU A 233 -4.70 0.04 -18.89
N HIS A 234 -5.15 0.40 -17.69
CA HIS A 234 -5.00 -0.39 -16.47
C HIS A 234 -6.25 -0.30 -15.57
N GLY A 235 -6.22 -0.98 -14.41
CA GLY A 235 -7.33 -1.08 -13.47
C GLY A 235 -8.67 -1.41 -14.12
N ALA A 236 -9.76 -0.73 -13.71
CA ALA A 236 -11.11 -0.97 -14.22
C ALA A 236 -11.20 -1.03 -15.75
N ARG A 237 -10.47 -0.16 -16.46
CA ARG A 237 -10.51 -0.10 -17.93
C ARG A 237 -9.94 -1.36 -18.58
N TRP A 238 -8.81 -1.85 -18.06
CA TRP A 238 -8.24 -3.11 -18.55
C TRP A 238 -9.10 -4.31 -18.16
N LEU A 239 -9.63 -4.32 -16.93
CA LEU A 239 -10.50 -5.39 -16.42
C LEU A 239 -11.79 -5.52 -17.26
N LEU A 240 -12.41 -4.41 -17.66
CA LEU A 240 -13.57 -4.37 -18.57
C LEU A 240 -13.27 -4.98 -19.94
N GLY A 241 -12.02 -4.89 -20.41
CA GLY A 241 -11.60 -5.45 -21.70
C GLY A 241 -11.21 -6.92 -21.66
N SER A 242 -11.14 -7.55 -20.48
CA SER A 242 -10.52 -8.87 -20.32
C SER A 242 -11.51 -9.96 -19.92
N ALA A 243 -11.98 -10.74 -20.89
CA ALA A 243 -12.78 -11.95 -20.63
C ALA A 243 -11.94 -13.05 -19.95
N ALA A 244 -10.64 -13.14 -20.28
CA ALA A 244 -9.71 -14.07 -19.63
C ALA A 244 -9.60 -13.78 -18.12
N TYR A 245 -9.53 -12.50 -17.74
CA TYR A 245 -9.51 -12.13 -16.32
C TYR A 245 -10.81 -12.51 -15.60
N ARG A 246 -11.98 -12.30 -16.23
CA ARG A 246 -13.26 -12.81 -15.70
C ARG A 246 -13.16 -14.31 -15.43
N ASP A 247 -12.74 -15.10 -16.42
CA ASP A 247 -12.68 -16.56 -16.28
C ASP A 247 -11.68 -16.99 -15.17
N ALA A 248 -10.55 -16.31 -15.05
CA ALA A 248 -9.61 -16.47 -13.93
C ALA A 248 -10.24 -16.12 -12.56
N LEU A 249 -10.99 -15.02 -12.48
CA LEU A 249 -11.70 -14.59 -11.28
C LEU A 249 -12.75 -15.63 -10.85
N HIS A 250 -13.48 -16.23 -11.79
CA HIS A 250 -14.42 -17.32 -11.49
C HIS A 250 -13.70 -18.57 -10.99
N ALA A 251 -12.56 -18.94 -11.58
CA ALA A 251 -11.73 -20.04 -11.07
C ALA A 251 -11.21 -19.75 -9.65
N MET A 252 -10.80 -18.50 -9.37
CA MET A 252 -10.38 -18.06 -8.05
C MET A 252 -11.52 -18.16 -7.04
N LEU A 253 -12.69 -17.59 -7.33
CA LEU A 253 -13.85 -17.61 -6.44
C LEU A 253 -14.38 -19.03 -6.20
N GLY A 254 -14.38 -19.88 -7.23
CA GLY A 254 -14.74 -21.29 -7.11
C GLY A 254 -13.80 -22.04 -6.15
N SER A 255 -12.48 -21.85 -6.32
CA SER A 255 -11.48 -22.45 -5.44
C SER A 255 -11.58 -21.95 -3.99
N LEU A 256 -11.79 -20.64 -3.78
CA LEU A 256 -12.02 -20.09 -2.45
C LEU A 256 -13.23 -20.73 -1.77
N ARG A 257 -14.34 -20.90 -2.49
CA ARG A 257 -15.56 -21.55 -1.95
C ARG A 257 -15.35 -23.02 -1.62
N GLU A 258 -14.64 -23.75 -2.48
CA GLU A 258 -14.30 -25.15 -2.25
C GLU A 258 -13.43 -25.33 -1.00
N ARG A 259 -12.43 -24.47 -0.82
CA ARG A 259 -11.45 -24.58 0.25
C ARG A 259 -11.90 -23.99 1.59
N LEU A 260 -12.58 -22.85 1.58
CA LEU A 260 -12.94 -22.10 2.79
C LEU A 260 -14.40 -22.28 3.20
N GLY A 261 -15.26 -22.84 2.35
CA GLY A 261 -16.68 -22.96 2.63
C GLY A 261 -17.34 -21.60 2.91
N THR A 262 -17.92 -21.44 4.09
CA THR A 262 -18.56 -20.18 4.52
C THR A 262 -17.57 -19.05 4.72
N ASP A 263 -16.31 -19.35 5.07
CA ASP A 263 -15.28 -18.34 5.30
C ASP A 263 -14.81 -17.67 3.99
N ALA A 264 -15.16 -18.22 2.82
CA ALA A 264 -14.98 -17.55 1.54
C ALA A 264 -15.68 -16.18 1.49
N GLY A 265 -16.78 -16.01 2.25
CA GLY A 265 -17.47 -14.72 2.38
C GLY A 265 -16.66 -13.62 3.07
N ARG A 266 -15.52 -13.97 3.69
CA ARG A 266 -14.60 -13.02 4.33
C ARG A 266 -13.60 -12.42 3.34
N VAL A 267 -13.58 -12.88 2.08
CA VAL A 267 -12.78 -12.30 1.00
C VAL A 267 -13.66 -11.37 0.17
N HIS A 268 -13.43 -10.07 0.33
CA HIS A 268 -14.10 -9.02 -0.41
C HIS A 268 -13.25 -8.58 -1.60
N LEU A 269 -13.90 -8.14 -2.68
CA LEU A 269 -13.22 -7.61 -3.86
C LEU A 269 -13.28 -6.08 -3.87
N SER A 270 -12.28 -5.45 -4.46
CA SER A 270 -12.28 -4.01 -4.68
C SER A 270 -11.74 -3.66 -6.05
N VAL A 271 -12.45 -2.77 -6.76
CA VAL A 271 -12.10 -2.34 -8.11
C VAL A 271 -11.18 -1.11 -8.04
N PRO A 272 -10.00 -1.17 -8.68
CA PRO A 272 -9.12 -0.02 -8.89
C PRO A 272 -9.54 0.84 -10.09
N PHE A 273 -9.12 2.10 -10.07
CA PHE A 273 -9.01 3.04 -11.17
C PHE A 273 -10.32 3.32 -11.92
N LEU A 274 -11.38 3.48 -11.14
CA LEU A 274 -12.70 3.88 -11.62
C LEU A 274 -12.78 5.40 -11.81
N ASN A 275 -13.58 5.81 -12.78
CA ASN A 275 -14.01 7.18 -12.99
C ASN A 275 -15.41 7.43 -12.42
N ASP A 276 -16.33 6.47 -12.57
CA ASP A 276 -17.74 6.70 -12.26
C ASP A 276 -18.54 5.42 -11.97
N ALA A 277 -19.85 5.62 -11.73
CA ALA A 277 -20.79 4.56 -11.42
C ALA A 277 -21.13 3.67 -12.63
N GLU A 278 -20.98 4.18 -13.86
CA GLU A 278 -21.23 3.40 -15.06
C GLU A 278 -20.11 2.37 -15.25
N GLU A 279 -18.84 2.78 -15.14
CA GLU A 279 -17.71 1.84 -15.14
C GLU A 279 -17.85 0.80 -14.02
N PHE A 280 -18.27 1.21 -12.82
CA PHE A 280 -18.49 0.28 -11.70
C PHE A 280 -19.58 -0.76 -12.00
N ALA A 281 -20.74 -0.32 -12.52
CA ALA A 281 -21.85 -1.20 -12.85
C ALA A 281 -21.52 -2.12 -14.04
N GLN A 282 -20.89 -1.59 -15.09
CA GLN A 282 -20.43 -2.35 -16.24
C GLN A 282 -19.42 -3.41 -15.81
N LEU A 283 -18.47 -3.07 -14.92
CA LEU A 283 -17.47 -4.03 -14.49
C LEU A 283 -18.09 -5.15 -13.65
N ARG A 284 -19.01 -4.82 -12.73
CA ARG A 284 -19.73 -5.85 -11.96
C ARG A 284 -20.47 -6.82 -12.88
N ALA A 285 -21.10 -6.32 -13.94
CA ALA A 285 -21.80 -7.12 -14.93
C ALA A 285 -20.83 -7.96 -15.79
N HIS A 286 -19.77 -7.35 -16.31
CA HIS A 286 -18.73 -8.00 -17.12
C HIS A 286 -18.03 -9.14 -16.37
N LEU A 287 -17.72 -8.91 -15.09
CA LEU A 287 -17.12 -9.93 -14.23
C LEU A 287 -18.11 -11.03 -13.82
N GLU A 288 -19.41 -10.88 -14.14
CA GLU A 288 -20.48 -11.82 -13.80
C GLU A 288 -20.49 -12.19 -12.30
N LEU A 289 -20.24 -11.20 -11.44
CA LEU A 289 -20.08 -11.44 -10.00
C LEU A 289 -21.41 -11.89 -9.38
N PRO A 290 -21.42 -13.01 -8.63
CA PRO A 290 -22.60 -13.43 -7.89
C PRO A 290 -23.09 -12.33 -6.92
N ALA A 291 -24.41 -12.21 -6.73
CA ALA A 291 -25.00 -11.13 -5.94
C ALA A 291 -24.44 -11.02 -4.50
N GLY A 292 -24.05 -12.15 -3.89
CA GLY A 292 -23.48 -12.21 -2.55
C GLY A 292 -21.99 -11.86 -2.44
N VAL A 293 -21.28 -11.63 -3.55
CA VAL A 293 -19.88 -11.19 -3.51
C VAL A 293 -19.82 -9.68 -3.30
N ALA A 294 -19.20 -9.26 -2.20
CA ALA A 294 -18.99 -7.85 -1.90
C ALA A 294 -17.98 -7.25 -2.88
N LEU A 295 -18.40 -6.21 -3.61
CA LEU A 295 -17.55 -5.43 -4.51
C LEU A 295 -17.47 -3.99 -4.01
N SER A 296 -16.26 -3.56 -3.70
CA SER A 296 -15.92 -2.22 -3.21
C SER A 296 -15.28 -1.38 -4.31
N ALA A 297 -15.20 -0.07 -4.15
CA ALA A 297 -14.62 0.82 -5.15
C ALA A 297 -13.45 1.64 -4.58
N PHE A 298 -12.36 1.75 -5.34
CA PHE A 298 -11.35 2.77 -5.09
C PHE A 298 -11.80 4.11 -5.65
N ILE A 299 -11.78 5.14 -4.81
CA ILE A 299 -11.95 6.53 -5.21
C ILE A 299 -10.58 7.15 -5.31
N GLU A 300 -10.02 7.11 -6.51
CA GLU A 300 -8.62 7.47 -6.76
C GLU A 300 -8.41 8.37 -8.00
N THR A 301 -9.51 8.73 -8.67
CA THR A 301 -9.54 9.74 -9.74
C THR A 301 -10.39 10.94 -9.32
N PRO A 302 -10.11 12.16 -9.83
CA PRO A 302 -10.98 13.31 -9.59
C PRO A 302 -12.42 13.10 -10.08
N ALA A 303 -12.62 12.33 -11.15
CA ALA A 303 -13.95 11.96 -11.63
C ALA A 303 -14.72 11.13 -10.58
N ALA A 304 -14.08 10.12 -9.98
CA ALA A 304 -14.71 9.28 -8.97
C ALA A 304 -15.07 10.03 -7.69
N VAL A 305 -14.30 11.07 -7.34
CA VAL A 305 -14.65 11.98 -6.24
C VAL A 305 -16.02 12.60 -6.46
N HIS A 306 -16.29 13.11 -7.66
CA HIS A 306 -17.57 13.72 -8.00
C HIS A 306 -18.67 12.70 -8.25
N ALA A 307 -18.32 11.50 -8.74
CA ALA A 307 -19.26 10.41 -8.98
C ALA A 307 -19.59 9.59 -7.71
N THR A 308 -18.98 9.90 -6.55
CA THR A 308 -19.13 9.12 -5.31
C THR A 308 -20.59 8.81 -4.94
N PRO A 309 -21.54 9.77 -4.95
CA PRO A 309 -22.94 9.46 -4.66
C PRO A 309 -23.54 8.41 -5.59
N ALA A 310 -23.23 8.48 -6.89
CA ALA A 310 -23.72 7.55 -7.89
C ALA A 310 -23.06 6.17 -7.74
N ILE A 311 -21.77 6.11 -7.41
CA ILE A 311 -21.04 4.85 -7.12
C ILE A 311 -21.66 4.15 -5.91
N CYS A 312 -22.01 4.91 -4.85
CA CYS A 312 -22.72 4.37 -3.69
C CYS A 312 -24.09 3.81 -4.11
N ALA A 313 -24.86 4.56 -4.90
CA ALA A 313 -26.18 4.14 -5.40
C ALA A 313 -26.11 2.90 -6.32
N ALA A 314 -24.98 2.68 -7.00
CA ALA A 314 -24.71 1.48 -7.80
C ALA A 314 -24.39 0.24 -6.95
N GLY A 315 -24.39 0.35 -5.61
CA GLY A 315 -24.25 -0.77 -4.69
C GLY A 315 -22.81 -1.13 -4.35
N ALA A 316 -21.90 -0.15 -4.32
CA ALA A 316 -20.57 -0.34 -3.76
C ALA A 316 -20.65 -0.74 -2.28
N ALA A 317 -19.99 -1.83 -1.91
CA ALA A 317 -20.03 -2.38 -0.54
C ALA A 317 -19.25 -1.53 0.46
N GLU A 318 -18.16 -0.91 0.01
CA GLU A 318 -17.26 -0.05 0.77
C GLU A 318 -16.48 0.83 -0.23
N LEU A 319 -16.06 2.01 0.20
CA LEU A 319 -15.20 2.90 -0.57
C LEU A 319 -13.81 2.98 0.05
N PHE A 320 -12.79 2.93 -0.80
CA PHE A 320 -11.39 3.09 -0.42
C PHE A 320 -10.82 4.35 -1.09
N VAL A 321 -10.44 5.35 -0.32
CA VAL A 321 -9.90 6.59 -0.88
C VAL A 321 -8.41 6.41 -1.15
N GLY A 322 -8.05 6.25 -2.43
CA GLY A 322 -6.69 6.12 -2.92
C GLY A 322 -5.98 7.47 -2.97
N VAL A 323 -5.67 8.04 -1.81
CA VAL A 323 -5.09 9.40 -1.71
C VAL A 323 -3.83 9.57 -2.55
N LYS A 324 -3.05 8.50 -2.73
CA LYS A 324 -1.80 8.57 -3.50
C LYS A 324 -2.03 8.98 -4.96
N ASP A 325 -3.02 8.40 -5.59
CA ASP A 325 -3.30 8.66 -7.00
C ASP A 325 -4.17 9.92 -7.13
N LEU A 326 -5.05 10.21 -6.15
CA LEU A 326 -5.74 11.50 -6.07
C LEU A 326 -4.75 12.68 -6.06
N VAL A 327 -3.70 12.64 -5.23
CA VAL A 327 -2.69 13.71 -5.19
C VAL A 327 -2.04 13.88 -6.56
N GLN A 328 -1.67 12.78 -7.21
CA GLN A 328 -1.04 12.81 -8.52
C GLN A 328 -1.94 13.47 -9.57
N PHE A 329 -3.22 13.10 -9.62
CA PHE A 329 -4.13 13.61 -10.64
C PHE A 329 -4.69 15.00 -10.34
N TYR A 330 -4.91 15.35 -9.07
CA TYR A 330 -5.31 16.71 -8.70
C TYR A 330 -4.19 17.73 -8.92
N LEU A 331 -2.94 17.34 -8.67
CA LEU A 331 -1.80 18.26 -8.72
C LEU A 331 -0.96 18.12 -9.99
N ALA A 332 -1.33 17.20 -10.88
CA ALA A 332 -0.57 16.84 -12.08
C ALA A 332 0.91 16.57 -11.76
N ALA A 333 1.17 15.90 -10.63
CA ALA A 333 2.50 15.64 -10.11
C ALA A 333 2.73 14.14 -10.01
N ASP A 334 3.47 13.58 -10.96
CA ASP A 334 3.85 12.17 -10.95
C ASP A 334 4.77 11.89 -9.74
N ARG A 335 4.32 10.98 -8.86
CA ARG A 335 5.05 10.61 -7.64
C ARG A 335 6.40 9.93 -7.91
N SER A 336 6.61 9.37 -9.09
CA SER A 336 7.88 8.76 -9.50
C SER A 336 8.87 9.79 -10.06
N ASN A 337 8.35 10.92 -10.54
CA ASN A 337 9.13 11.99 -11.13
C ASN A 337 9.68 12.94 -10.06
N HIS A 338 10.94 12.71 -9.68
CA HIS A 338 11.63 13.50 -8.66
C HIS A 338 11.69 15.01 -8.97
N LEU A 339 11.61 15.42 -10.24
CA LEU A 339 11.66 16.84 -10.65
C LEU A 339 10.41 17.62 -10.21
N VAL A 340 9.30 16.93 -9.94
CA VAL A 340 8.04 17.52 -9.47
C VAL A 340 7.67 17.06 -8.06
N ALA A 341 8.63 16.48 -7.32
CA ALA A 341 8.39 15.93 -5.99
C ALA A 341 7.85 16.98 -4.99
N GLU A 342 8.27 18.24 -5.11
CA GLU A 342 7.77 19.34 -4.27
C GLU A 342 6.29 19.67 -4.52
N SER A 343 5.79 19.40 -5.73
CA SER A 343 4.38 19.58 -6.09
C SER A 343 3.49 18.43 -5.57
N TYR A 344 4.07 17.26 -5.27
CA TYR A 344 3.33 16.12 -4.75
C TYR A 344 3.03 16.31 -3.25
N GLN A 345 1.89 16.95 -2.94
CA GLN A 345 1.53 17.35 -1.59
C GLN A 345 0.25 16.66 -1.11
N THR A 346 0.37 15.70 -0.21
CA THR A 346 -0.75 14.94 0.37
C THR A 346 -1.71 15.81 1.18
N ARG A 347 -1.22 16.91 1.75
CA ARG A 347 -1.99 17.90 2.53
C ARG A 347 -2.48 19.09 1.71
N HIS A 348 -2.38 19.03 0.38
CA HIS A 348 -2.81 20.15 -0.46
C HIS A 348 -4.33 20.40 -0.28
N PRO A 349 -4.79 21.67 -0.15
CA PRO A 349 -6.20 21.98 0.10
C PRO A 349 -7.17 21.35 -0.91
N ALA A 350 -6.81 21.33 -2.19
CA ALA A 350 -7.65 20.71 -3.23
C ALA A 350 -7.79 19.18 -3.07
N VAL A 351 -6.73 18.50 -2.63
CA VAL A 351 -6.78 17.06 -2.35
C VAL A 351 -7.66 16.80 -1.14
N LEU A 352 -7.48 17.57 -0.05
CA LEU A 352 -8.28 17.44 1.16
C LEU A 352 -9.77 17.76 0.91
N ASP A 353 -10.08 18.72 0.05
CA ASP A 353 -11.47 18.98 -0.39
C ASP A 353 -12.06 17.78 -1.13
N GLY A 354 -11.29 17.16 -2.03
CA GLY A 354 -11.70 15.95 -2.71
C GLY A 354 -12.00 14.80 -1.73
N VAL A 355 -11.08 14.53 -0.80
CA VAL A 355 -11.27 13.50 0.23
C VAL A 355 -12.48 13.79 1.12
N ARG A 356 -12.65 15.05 1.56
CA ARG A 356 -13.82 15.48 2.35
C ARG A 356 -15.13 15.18 1.63
N ARG A 357 -15.23 15.54 0.35
CA ARG A 357 -16.43 15.28 -0.46
C ARG A 357 -16.77 13.81 -0.54
N VAL A 358 -15.77 12.95 -0.70
CA VAL A 358 -15.98 11.49 -0.74
C VAL A 358 -16.53 11.00 0.58
N VAL A 359 -15.89 11.39 1.70
CA VAL A 359 -16.32 10.95 3.03
C VAL A 359 -17.73 11.43 3.37
N GLU A 360 -18.05 12.70 3.10
CA GLU A 360 -19.39 13.25 3.32
C GLU A 360 -20.45 12.55 2.46
N SER A 361 -20.15 12.32 1.18
CA SER A 361 -21.06 11.65 0.25
C SER A 361 -21.31 10.19 0.64
N ALA A 362 -20.25 9.47 1.02
CA ALA A 362 -20.34 8.08 1.46
C ALA A 362 -21.19 7.96 2.74
N ARG A 363 -20.93 8.83 3.73
CA ARG A 363 -21.72 8.91 4.96
C ARG A 363 -23.18 9.23 4.70
N ALA A 364 -23.46 10.17 3.79
CA ALA A 364 -24.84 10.51 3.41
C ALA A 364 -25.56 9.33 2.74
N ALA A 365 -24.84 8.49 1.99
CA ALA A 365 -25.37 7.29 1.35
C ALA A 365 -25.42 6.05 2.28
N GLY A 366 -24.79 6.12 3.47
CA GLY A 366 -24.64 4.97 4.37
C GLY A 366 -23.65 3.92 3.87
N THR A 367 -22.75 4.28 2.95
CA THR A 367 -21.70 3.40 2.42
C THR A 367 -20.42 3.58 3.26
N PRO A 368 -19.85 2.50 3.83
CA PRO A 368 -18.61 2.59 4.58
C PRO A 368 -17.47 3.19 3.74
N VAL A 369 -16.65 4.04 4.35
CA VAL A 369 -15.51 4.68 3.68
C VAL A 369 -14.24 4.60 4.52
N ARG A 370 -13.15 4.20 3.87
CA ARG A 370 -11.80 4.16 4.45
C ARG A 370 -10.84 5.06 3.69
N VAL A 371 -10.09 5.89 4.41
CA VAL A 371 -9.12 6.81 3.79
C VAL A 371 -7.71 6.28 3.95
N PHE A 372 -6.95 6.19 2.85
CA PHE A 372 -5.52 5.88 2.96
C PHE A 372 -4.77 7.03 3.64
N ALA A 373 -4.01 6.74 4.69
CA ALA A 373 -3.17 7.70 5.38
C ALA A 373 -1.72 7.22 5.47
N LEU A 374 -0.79 8.12 5.20
CA LEU A 374 0.60 7.96 5.64
C LEU A 374 0.67 8.25 7.14
N GLY A 375 1.55 7.57 7.87
CA GLY A 375 1.72 7.81 9.30
C GLY A 375 2.01 9.28 9.63
N ALA A 376 2.80 9.95 8.79
CA ALA A 376 3.12 11.36 8.93
C ALA A 376 1.90 12.29 8.76
N ASP A 377 0.90 11.89 7.95
CA ASP A 377 -0.25 12.72 7.59
C ASP A 377 -1.48 12.45 8.47
N LEU A 378 -1.48 11.36 9.23
CA LEU A 378 -2.65 10.91 10.00
C LEU A 378 -3.17 11.99 10.96
N ALA A 379 -2.31 12.61 11.76
CA ALA A 379 -2.71 13.68 12.70
C ALA A 379 -3.42 14.83 11.96
N HIS A 380 -2.85 15.26 10.83
CA HIS A 380 -3.42 16.33 10.02
C HIS A 380 -4.79 15.93 9.45
N TYR A 381 -4.94 14.68 9.00
CA TYR A 381 -6.20 14.18 8.47
C TYR A 381 -7.29 14.10 9.54
N LEU A 382 -6.95 13.66 10.75
CA LEU A 382 -7.87 13.64 11.89
C LEU A 382 -8.39 15.03 12.25
N ASP A 383 -7.54 16.05 12.17
CA ASP A 383 -7.89 17.44 12.50
C ASP A 383 -8.73 18.14 11.40
N HIS A 384 -8.57 17.75 10.13
CA HIS A 384 -9.07 18.54 8.99
C HIS A 384 -10.12 17.83 8.12
N LEU A 385 -10.25 16.51 8.23
CA LEU A 385 -11.23 15.75 7.46
C LEU A 385 -12.42 15.35 8.36
N PRO A 386 -13.64 15.25 7.79
CA PRO A 386 -14.74 14.59 8.49
C PRO A 386 -14.32 13.15 8.83
N THR A 387 -14.75 12.65 9.99
CA THR A 387 -14.38 11.32 10.46
C THR A 387 -14.88 10.24 9.48
N PRO A 388 -13.99 9.49 8.80
CA PRO A 388 -14.40 8.32 8.02
C PRO A 388 -14.77 7.15 8.94
N ASP A 389 -15.27 6.05 8.39
CA ASP A 389 -15.46 4.82 9.17
C ASP A 389 -14.12 4.22 9.62
N GLY A 390 -13.05 4.53 8.88
CA GLY A 390 -11.73 4.06 9.19
C GLY A 390 -10.60 4.64 8.37
N PHE A 391 -9.37 4.32 8.78
CA PHE A 391 -8.16 4.62 8.02
C PHE A 391 -7.51 3.35 7.50
N MET A 392 -6.93 3.45 6.31
CA MET A 392 -6.09 2.44 5.70
C MET A 392 -4.63 2.87 5.83
N MET A 393 -3.78 2.00 6.38
CA MET A 393 -2.37 2.32 6.64
C MET A 393 -1.45 1.14 6.33
N CYS A 394 -0.20 1.43 5.96
CA CYS A 394 0.82 0.40 5.81
C CYS A 394 1.09 -0.32 7.14
N THR A 395 1.30 -1.64 7.10
CA THR A 395 1.44 -2.49 8.29
C THR A 395 2.40 -1.96 9.34
N ALA A 396 3.62 -1.55 8.96
CA ALA A 396 4.60 -1.05 9.93
C ALA A 396 4.14 0.24 10.62
N GLU A 397 3.54 1.19 9.89
CA GLU A 397 3.02 2.44 10.46
C GLU A 397 1.81 2.16 11.34
N LEU A 398 0.89 1.31 10.88
CA LEU A 398 -0.27 0.90 11.67
C LEU A 398 0.15 0.22 12.98
N ARG A 399 1.13 -0.68 12.92
CA ARG A 399 1.70 -1.33 14.11
C ARG A 399 2.24 -0.32 15.11
N GLN A 400 2.91 0.74 14.65
CA GLN A 400 3.38 1.79 15.56
C GLN A 400 2.20 2.47 16.27
N VAL A 401 1.09 2.74 15.57
CA VAL A 401 -0.12 3.30 16.19
C VAL A 401 -0.78 2.31 17.15
N LEU A 402 -0.89 1.03 16.77
CA LEU A 402 -1.51 -0.02 17.60
C LEU A 402 -0.73 -0.30 18.90
N LEU A 403 0.61 -0.20 18.87
CA LEU A 403 1.47 -0.48 20.02
C LEU A 403 1.72 0.75 20.92
N ARG A 404 1.33 1.94 20.49
CA ARG A 404 1.41 3.14 21.35
C ARG A 404 0.45 2.97 22.53
N SER A 405 1.03 2.98 23.72
CA SER A 405 0.27 3.02 24.97
C SER A 405 -0.22 4.44 25.19
N ASP A 406 -1.49 4.57 25.54
CA ASP A 406 -2.11 5.85 25.88
C ASP A 406 -1.37 6.46 27.10
N PRO A 407 -0.67 7.61 26.94
CA PRO A 407 0.05 8.22 28.05
C PRO A 407 -0.87 8.69 29.19
N ASP A 408 -2.19 8.78 28.94
CA ASP A 408 -3.16 9.29 29.92
C ASP A 408 -3.70 8.20 30.88
N ARG A 409 -3.32 6.93 30.68
CA ARG A 409 -3.76 5.83 31.56
C ARG A 409 -2.92 5.66 32.82
N SER A 410 -1.63 6.07 32.80
CA SER A 410 -0.79 6.01 34.01
C SER A 410 -1.11 7.14 34.99
N ASP A 411 -1.45 8.34 34.50
CA ASP A 411 -1.69 9.51 35.37
C ASP A 411 -3.11 9.52 36.01
N ARG A 412 -4.06 8.77 35.45
CA ARG A 412 -5.37 8.55 36.09
C ARG A 412 -5.32 7.55 37.24
N SER A 413 -4.45 6.54 37.17
CA SER A 413 -4.32 5.58 38.27
C SER A 413 -3.68 6.19 39.52
N ASP A 414 -2.74 7.12 39.34
CA ASP A 414 -1.97 7.75 40.42
C ASP A 414 -2.74 8.90 41.13
N ARG A 415 -3.78 9.45 40.47
CA ARG A 415 -4.69 10.44 41.10
C ARG A 415 -5.78 9.80 41.96
N THR A 416 -6.15 8.55 41.73
CA THR A 416 -7.11 7.83 42.58
C THR A 416 -6.50 7.26 43.86
N GLU A 417 -5.19 6.98 43.88
CA GLU A 417 -4.49 6.52 45.10
C GLU A 417 -4.01 7.66 46.02
N ARG A 418 -4.01 8.92 45.55
CA ARG A 418 -3.72 10.10 46.37
C ARG A 418 -4.94 10.78 46.98
N ALA A 419 -6.14 10.22 46.75
CA ALA A 419 -7.40 10.73 47.28
C ALA A 419 -8.13 9.73 48.21
N ALA A 420 -7.42 8.72 48.73
CA ALA A 420 -7.91 7.77 49.73
C ALA A 420 -7.19 7.95 51.07
#